data_AF-A0A540MPG9-F1
#
_entry.id   AF-A0A540MPG9-F1
#
_cell.length_a   1.000
_cell.length_b   1.000
_cell.length_c   1.000
_cell.angle_alpha   90.00
_cell.angle_beta   90.00
_cell.angle_gamma   90.00
#
_symmetry.space_group_name_H-M   'P 1'
#
loop_
_entity.id
_entity.type
_entity.pdbx_description
1 polymer ?
#
loop_
_entity_poly.entity_id
_entity_poly.type
_entity_poly.pdbx_seq_one_letter_code
_entity_poly.pdbx_strand_id
1 'polypeptide(L)'
;MRPMTEQAAKGLITKVDGWNLVSEGDALRLKRSWTVKTFTKGLDMLKLVADVAEAEGHHPDLHLVGWNNVTIEIWTHAVGGLTENDFILAAKINRISMQHLLRRKATD
;
A
#
# COMPACT_ATOMS: atom_id res chain seq x y z
N MET A 1 -4.26 -15.79 16.04
CA MET A 1 -4.88 -15.56 14.72
C MET A 1 -4.02 -16.22 13.65
N ARG A 2 -4.58 -16.72 12.55
CA ARG A 2 -3.82 -17.30 11.42
C ARG A 2 -3.94 -16.36 10.21
N PRO A 3 -2.95 -16.34 9.30
CA PRO A 3 -3.06 -15.55 8.09
C PRO A 3 -4.19 -16.09 7.22
N MET A 4 -4.80 -15.20 6.44
CA MET A 4 -5.83 -15.61 5.48
C MET A 4 -5.22 -16.48 4.37
N THR A 5 -6.06 -17.28 3.74
CA THR A 5 -5.65 -18.08 2.58
C THR A 5 -5.48 -17.19 1.35
N GLU A 6 -4.67 -17.65 0.39
CA GLU A 6 -4.52 -16.97 -0.90
C GLU A 6 -5.86 -16.81 -1.63
N GLN A 7 -6.75 -17.80 -1.53
CA GLN A 7 -8.08 -17.73 -2.13
C GLN A 7 -8.93 -16.61 -1.51
N ALA A 8 -8.89 -16.45 -0.18
CA ALA A 8 -9.58 -15.36 0.50
C ALA A 8 -8.99 -14.00 0.11
N ALA A 9 -7.66 -13.90 0.05
CA ALA A 9 -6.95 -12.69 -0.38
C ALA A 9 -7.33 -12.29 -1.82
N LYS A 10 -7.41 -13.27 -2.74
CA LYS A 10 -7.87 -13.09 -4.13
C LYS A 10 -9.33 -12.61 -4.21
N GLY A 11 -10.17 -12.96 -3.25
CA GLY A 11 -11.51 -12.40 -3.15
C GLY A 11 -11.49 -10.91 -2.77
N LEU A 12 -10.70 -10.54 -1.77
CA LEU A 12 -10.65 -9.20 -1.22
C LEU A 12 -9.85 -8.20 -2.07
N ILE A 13 -8.89 -8.65 -2.87
CA ILE A 13 -8.08 -7.75 -3.73
C ILE A 13 -8.95 -6.94 -4.69
N THR A 14 -10.12 -7.48 -5.08
CA THR A 14 -11.12 -6.80 -5.92
C THR A 14 -11.76 -5.57 -5.28
N LYS A 15 -11.53 -5.34 -3.97
CA LYS A 15 -12.04 -4.19 -3.22
C LYS A 15 -11.02 -3.07 -3.06
N VAL A 16 -9.78 -3.29 -3.51
CA VAL A 16 -8.65 -2.39 -3.29
C VAL A 16 -7.91 -2.14 -4.62
N ASP A 17 -8.58 -1.44 -5.53
CA ASP A 17 -8.07 -1.16 -6.87
C ASP A 17 -6.64 -0.59 -6.87
N GLY A 18 -5.81 -1.16 -7.74
CA GLY A 18 -4.41 -0.78 -7.93
C GLY A 18 -3.42 -1.44 -6.95
N TRP A 19 -3.89 -2.17 -5.94
CA TRP A 19 -3.04 -3.01 -5.10
C TRP A 19 -2.78 -4.37 -5.77
N ASN A 20 -1.60 -4.92 -5.52
CA ASN A 20 -1.21 -6.25 -6.00
C ASN A 20 -1.02 -7.19 -4.82
N LEU A 21 -1.39 -8.45 -4.99
CA LEU A 21 -0.95 -9.52 -4.10
C LEU A 21 0.45 -9.95 -4.53
N VAL A 22 1.40 -9.89 -3.60
CA VAL A 22 2.77 -10.36 -3.81
C VAL A 22 3.09 -11.44 -2.77
N SER A 23 3.86 -12.44 -3.19
CA SER A 23 4.45 -13.43 -2.28
C SER A 23 5.90 -13.04 -2.04
N GLU A 24 6.25 -12.69 -0.82
CA GLU A 24 7.64 -12.41 -0.42
C GLU A 24 8.02 -13.35 0.72
N GLY A 25 8.91 -14.31 0.42
CA GLY A 25 9.15 -15.46 1.30
C GLY A 25 7.88 -16.30 1.46
N ASP A 26 7.58 -16.67 2.70
CA ASP A 26 6.40 -17.49 3.07
C ASP A 26 5.13 -16.66 3.35
N ALA A 27 5.18 -15.33 3.15
CA ALA A 27 4.07 -14.42 3.47
C ALA A 27 3.49 -13.77 2.21
N LEU A 28 2.16 -13.76 2.12
CA LEU A 28 1.43 -12.89 1.20
C LEU A 28 1.38 -11.46 1.77
N ARG A 29 1.47 -10.48 0.87
CA ARG A 29 1.43 -9.05 1.19
C ARG A 29 0.69 -8.26 0.12
N LEU A 30 0.18 -7.09 0.49
CA LEU A 30 -0.37 -6.11 -0.46
C LEU A 30 0.72 -5.11 -0.85
N LYS A 31 0.91 -4.86 -2.14
CA LYS A 31 1.92 -3.92 -2.63
C LYS A 31 1.35 -2.97 -3.67
N ARG A 32 1.63 -1.68 -3.51
CA ARG A 32 1.27 -0.65 -4.49
C ARG A 32 2.38 0.38 -4.64
N SER A 33 2.64 0.77 -5.89
CA SER A 33 3.73 1.69 -6.22
C SER A 33 3.25 2.86 -7.09
N TRP A 34 3.89 4.00 -6.91
CA TRP A 34 3.65 5.24 -7.64
C TRP A 34 4.97 5.92 -7.99
N THR A 35 4.99 6.60 -9.14
CA THR A 35 6.07 7.54 -9.48
C THR A 35 5.59 8.96 -9.21
N VAL A 36 6.24 9.66 -8.28
CA VAL A 36 5.90 11.04 -7.89
C VAL A 36 6.72 12.07 -8.67
N LYS A 37 6.28 13.33 -8.64
CA LYS A 37 6.93 14.43 -9.38
C LYS A 37 8.33 14.77 -8.87
N THR A 38 8.52 14.71 -7.55
CA THR A 38 9.75 15.13 -6.85
C THR A 38 9.90 14.35 -5.55
N PHE A 39 11.10 14.38 -4.97
CA PHE A 39 11.37 13.77 -3.66
C PHE A 39 10.45 14.28 -2.55
N THR A 40 10.21 15.60 -2.47
CA THR A 40 9.32 16.18 -1.47
C THR A 40 7.87 15.74 -1.67
N LYS A 41 7.41 15.55 -2.91
CA LYS A 41 6.08 14.97 -3.18
C LYS A 41 5.99 13.50 -2.78
N GLY A 42 7.11 12.78 -2.76
CA GLY A 42 7.21 11.46 -2.17
C GLY A 42 6.98 11.51 -0.66
N LEU A 43 7.68 12.40 0.03
CA LEU A 43 7.48 12.62 1.47
C LEU A 43 6.04 13.04 1.81
N ASP A 44 5.44 13.95 1.02
CA ASP A 44 4.04 14.35 1.19
C ASP A 44 3.09 13.14 1.10
N MET A 45 3.31 12.25 0.11
CA MET A 45 2.52 11.03 -0.04
C MET A 45 2.68 10.09 1.16
N LEU A 46 3.92 9.85 1.60
CA LEU A 46 4.20 8.99 2.74
C LEU A 46 3.54 9.52 4.02
N LYS A 47 3.55 10.84 4.22
CA LYS A 47 2.89 11.47 5.37
C LYS A 47 1.38 11.24 5.36
N LEU A 48 0.71 11.43 4.22
CA LEU A 48 -0.73 11.18 4.11
C LEU A 48 -1.09 9.72 4.42
N VAL A 49 -0.25 8.78 4.01
CA VAL A 49 -0.43 7.36 4.32
C VAL A 49 -0.20 7.08 5.80
N ALA A 50 0.85 7.67 6.39
CA ALA A 50 1.16 7.52 7.81
C ALA A 50 0.03 8.04 8.70
N ASP A 51 -0.60 9.16 8.35
CA ASP A 51 -1.74 9.71 9.09
C ASP A 51 -2.94 8.73 9.10
N VAL A 52 -3.20 8.04 7.98
CA VAL A 52 -4.23 6.99 7.90
C VAL A 52 -3.81 5.76 8.70
N ALA A 53 -2.57 5.29 8.55
CA ALA A 53 -2.05 4.13 9.27
C ALA A 53 -2.15 4.30 10.79
N GLU A 54 -1.80 5.49 11.30
CA GLU A 54 -1.88 5.82 12.72
C GLU A 54 -3.32 5.83 13.22
N ALA A 55 -4.25 6.41 12.44
CA ALA A 55 -5.68 6.39 12.78
C ALA A 55 -6.27 4.97 12.83
N GLU A 56 -5.73 4.04 12.03
CA GLU A 56 -6.12 2.63 12.03
C GLU A 56 -5.40 1.79 13.09
N GLY A 57 -4.31 2.29 13.69
CA GLY A 57 -3.42 1.49 14.52
C GLY A 57 -2.80 0.31 13.77
N HIS A 58 -2.62 0.45 12.44
CA HIS A 58 -2.06 -0.58 11.58
C HIS A 58 -1.05 0.05 10.61
N HIS A 59 0.20 -0.34 10.75
CA HIS A 59 1.32 0.38 10.14
C HIS A 59 1.88 -0.40 8.94
N PRO A 60 1.85 0.18 7.72
CA PRO A 60 2.45 -0.44 6.54
C PRO A 60 3.93 -0.09 6.43
N ASP A 61 4.66 -0.86 5.63
CA ASP A 61 6.01 -0.53 5.23
C ASP A 61 5.98 0.55 4.13
N LEU A 62 6.75 1.62 4.35
CA LEU A 62 6.78 2.82 3.52
C LEU A 62 8.15 2.99 2.87
N HIS A 63 8.19 2.94 1.54
CA HIS A 63 9.43 3.04 0.78
C HIS A 63 9.44 4.27 -0.12
N LEU A 64 10.52 5.05 -0.08
CA LEU A 64 10.84 6.08 -1.07
C LEU A 64 12.20 5.79 -1.69
N VAL A 65 12.20 5.16 -2.86
CA VAL A 65 13.40 4.63 -3.53
C VAL A 65 13.69 5.43 -4.79
N GLY A 66 14.98 5.63 -5.07
CA GLY A 66 15.42 6.30 -6.31
C GLY A 66 14.76 7.67 -6.48
N TRP A 67 14.68 8.45 -5.39
CA TRP A 67 14.12 9.81 -5.26
C TRP A 67 12.63 10.03 -5.62
N ASN A 68 11.97 9.16 -6.39
CA ASN A 68 10.57 9.36 -6.78
C ASN A 68 9.70 8.10 -6.88
N ASN A 69 10.21 6.92 -6.53
CA ASN A 69 9.39 5.72 -6.46
C ASN A 69 8.87 5.57 -5.03
N VAL A 70 7.57 5.80 -4.84
CA VAL A 70 6.89 5.49 -3.58
C VAL A 70 6.29 4.10 -3.71
N THR A 71 6.60 3.22 -2.77
CA THR A 71 5.96 1.91 -2.63
C THR A 71 5.42 1.75 -1.22
N ILE A 72 4.19 1.27 -1.10
CA ILE A 72 3.58 0.89 0.17
C ILE A 72 3.38 -0.61 0.14
N GLU A 73 3.77 -1.26 1.24
CA GLU A 73 3.58 -2.69 1.45
C GLU A 73 2.82 -2.93 2.75
N ILE A 74 1.80 -3.78 2.73
CA ILE A 74 0.91 -4.02 3.87
C ILE A 74 0.80 -5.52 4.14
N TRP A 75 1.10 -5.91 5.37
CA TRP A 75 0.76 -7.21 5.93
C TRP A 75 0.80 -7.15 7.46
N THR A 76 0.21 -8.16 8.10
CA THR A 76 0.21 -8.25 9.55
C THR A 76 1.41 -9.08 10.03
N HIS A 77 2.50 -8.41 10.44
CA HIS A 77 3.75 -9.06 10.87
C HIS A 77 3.54 -10.13 11.95
N ALA A 78 2.75 -9.83 12.98
CA ALA A 78 2.50 -10.74 14.10
C ALA A 78 1.77 -12.04 13.68
N VAL A 79 1.11 -12.04 12.52
CA VAL A 79 0.39 -13.18 11.97
C VAL A 79 1.19 -13.88 10.85
N GLY A 80 2.25 -13.24 10.35
CA GLY A 80 3.07 -13.79 9.27
C GLY A 80 2.37 -13.79 7.90
N GLY A 81 1.43 -12.87 7.66
CA GLY A 81 0.72 -12.78 6.40
C GLY A 81 -0.46 -11.80 6.45
N LEU A 82 -1.38 -11.94 5.49
CA LEU A 82 -2.53 -11.05 5.37
C LEU A 82 -3.65 -11.36 6.36
N THR A 83 -4.30 -10.30 6.84
CA THR A 83 -5.55 -10.28 7.60
C THR A 83 -6.51 -9.27 6.95
N GLU A 84 -7.78 -9.25 7.36
CA GLU A 84 -8.76 -8.31 6.81
C GLU A 84 -8.36 -6.83 7.04
N ASN A 85 -7.65 -6.55 8.14
CA ASN A 85 -7.17 -5.21 8.47
C ASN A 85 -6.21 -4.65 7.41
N ASP A 86 -5.42 -5.52 6.77
CA ASP A 86 -4.53 -5.11 5.67
C ASP A 86 -5.32 -4.54 4.49
N PHE A 87 -6.46 -5.16 4.15
CA PHE A 87 -7.36 -4.70 3.08
C PHE A 87 -8.16 -3.46 3.48
N ILE A 88 -8.54 -3.35 4.77
CA ILE A 88 -9.20 -2.15 5.29
C ILE A 88 -8.28 -0.94 5.17
N LEU A 89 -7.02 -1.08 5.59
CA LEU A 89 -6.02 -0.02 5.46
C LEU A 89 -5.77 0.34 3.99
N ALA A 90 -5.59 -0.66 3.13
CA ALA A 90 -5.44 -0.45 1.68
C ALA A 90 -6.63 0.31 1.06
N ALA A 91 -7.87 -0.04 1.47
CA ALA A 91 -9.08 0.63 1.01
C ALA A 91 -9.17 2.08 1.50
N LYS A 92 -8.69 2.38 2.71
CA LYS A 92 -8.62 3.75 3.24
C LYS A 92 -7.56 4.58 2.53
N ILE A 93 -6.39 4.00 2.24
CA ILE A 93 -5.35 4.64 1.42
C ILE A 93 -5.88 4.97 0.01
N ASN A 94 -6.69 4.10 -0.59
CA ASN A 94 -7.31 4.37 -1.90
C ASN A 94 -8.18 5.63 -1.94
N ARG A 95 -8.70 6.09 -0.79
CA ARG A 95 -9.54 7.30 -0.71
C ARG A 95 -8.73 8.59 -0.66
N ILE A 96 -7.41 8.51 -0.50
CA ILE A 96 -6.52 9.68 -0.50
C ILE A 96 -6.40 10.24 -1.93
N SER A 97 -6.66 11.54 -2.10
CA SER A 97 -6.46 12.20 -3.39
C SER A 97 -4.97 12.45 -3.65
N MET A 98 -4.31 11.51 -4.34
CA MET A 98 -2.87 11.57 -4.62
C MET A 98 -2.51 12.16 -5.99
N GLN A 99 -3.49 12.40 -6.87
CA GLN A 99 -3.27 12.77 -8.28
C GLN A 99 -2.33 13.97 -8.48
N HIS A 100 -2.35 14.94 -7.57
CA HIS A 100 -1.54 16.14 -7.64
C HIS A 100 -0.06 15.91 -7.30
N LEU A 101 0.26 14.77 -6.66
CA LEU A 101 1.61 14.32 -6.29
C LEU A 101 2.29 13.51 -7.40
N LEU A 102 1.49 12.84 -8.24
CA LEU A 102 1.96 11.89 -9.25
C LEU A 102 2.64 12.57 -10.43
N ARG A 103 3.71 11.96 -10.93
CA ARG A 103 4.29 12.33 -12.22
C ARG A 103 3.24 12.03 -13.30
N ARG A 104 2.91 13.01 -14.14
CA ARG A 104 2.08 12.75 -15.32
C ARG A 104 2.86 11.79 -16.23
N LYS A 105 2.20 10.76 -16.75
CA LYS A 105 2.75 10.03 -17.90
C LYS A 105 2.90 11.06 -19.02
N ALA A 106 4.04 11.05 -19.73
CA ALA A 106 4.12 11.77 -20.98
C ALA A 106 3.00 11.22 -21.86
N THR A 107 2.08 12.09 -22.26
CA THR A 107 1.24 11.82 -23.43
C THR A 107 2.17 11.82 -24.62
N ASP A 108 2.30 10.67 -25.27
CA ASP A 108 2.87 10.58 -26.62
C ASP A 108 2.04 11.41 -27.61
#